data_AF-A0A366JI69-F1
#
_entry.id   AF-A0A366JI69-F1
#
_cell.length_a   1.000
_cell.length_b   1.000
_cell.length_c   1.000
_cell.angle_alpha   90.00
_cell.angle_beta   90.00
_cell.angle_gamma   90.00
#
_symmetry.space_group_name_H-M   'P 1'
#
loop_
_entity.id
_entity.type
_entity.pdbx_description
1 polymer ?
#
loop_
_entity_poly.entity_id
_entity_poly.type
_entity_poly.pdbx_seq_one_letter_code
_entity_poly.pdbx_strand_id
1 'polypeptide(L)'
;MKKELKIAVLTAVITLTLSGCASNPDSASNLAADAKQSETITQINEFKKAQDNAEQQVSQGDKDELSWFATKEIEEANKALAEAKEYYAKFEFDPSEANNSTGLFTSTTNLEAANESLNKFNSYMNKARSLKTSALSTLSEAFDYRTQLNKIGAQAYFPSTIKELETELKTLVDQIAEDEIDDAIAAQPALVAKQRALEAKTVTKIYLSDAQQELNKLVKSDINQHAPKSVSRVSALLNATIAFIATNPRDTDEIKKKADDVLFSAKRAQQIALTVKKLKALSQKDYEDYVTSYEKILFEISKTLGAEDKRDLSFEQQGKALTAFIEAEMKNKDQSETAQQELRKELKDQKSYSELLEEKISSLTANLADVKQSLADSLVEKEAATQAATAKEEATKIALEASTEEKAQSEAEKTDTVSAE
;
A
#
# COMPACT_ATOMS: atom_id res chain seq x y z
N MET A 1 -23.95 31.98 -30.07
CA MET A 1 -23.52 32.73 -31.27
C MET A 1 -23.65 31.80 -32.47
N LYS A 2 -24.66 32.04 -33.30
CA LYS A 2 -24.88 31.35 -34.58
C LYS A 2 -24.09 32.10 -35.65
N LYS A 3 -23.43 31.39 -36.57
CA LYS A 3 -23.21 31.90 -37.93
C LYS A 3 -23.40 30.77 -38.92
N GLU A 4 -24.61 30.75 -39.47
CA GLU A 4 -24.87 30.18 -40.78
C GLU A 4 -24.22 31.06 -41.85
N LEU A 5 -23.68 30.44 -42.89
CA LEU A 5 -23.34 31.12 -44.13
C LEU A 5 -24.21 30.54 -45.23
N LYS A 6 -25.30 31.25 -45.52
CA LYS A 6 -26.06 31.14 -46.76
C LYS A 6 -25.41 32.07 -47.78
N ILE A 7 -24.93 31.54 -48.89
CA ILE A 7 -24.71 32.31 -50.11
C ILE A 7 -25.42 31.57 -51.23
N ALA A 8 -26.34 32.28 -51.85
CA ALA A 8 -27.12 31.82 -52.98
C ALA A 8 -26.76 32.66 -54.21
N VAL A 9 -26.87 31.99 -55.37
CA VAL A 9 -27.10 32.51 -56.73
C VAL A 9 -25.87 33.06 -57.48
N LEU A 10 -25.42 32.31 -58.49
CA LEU A 10 -25.56 32.78 -59.88
C LEU A 10 -25.50 31.61 -60.88
N THR A 11 -26.60 31.49 -61.62
CA THR A 11 -26.82 30.72 -62.83
C THR A 11 -25.77 30.98 -63.90
N ALA A 12 -25.08 29.91 -64.33
CA ALA A 12 -24.52 29.81 -65.68
C ALA A 12 -25.10 28.56 -66.34
N VAL A 13 -26.06 28.80 -67.23
CA VAL A 13 -26.60 27.82 -68.17
C VAL A 13 -25.47 27.46 -69.13
N ILE A 14 -24.84 26.30 -68.93
CA ILE A 14 -24.05 25.64 -69.97
C ILE A 14 -24.98 24.60 -70.58
N THR A 15 -25.49 24.97 -71.75
CA THR A 15 -26.25 24.11 -72.66
C THR A 15 -25.51 22.80 -72.89
N LEU A 16 -26.20 21.72 -72.51
CA LEU A 16 -25.97 20.35 -72.94
C LEU A 16 -25.95 20.28 -74.48
N THR A 17 -24.77 20.39 -75.07
CA THR A 17 -24.50 19.74 -76.34
C THR A 17 -24.05 18.33 -76.02
N LEU A 18 -25.02 17.40 -76.00
CA LEU A 18 -24.80 15.98 -76.18
C LEU A 18 -24.20 15.75 -77.58
N SER A 19 -22.90 15.98 -77.70
CA SER A 19 -22.07 15.29 -78.69
C SER A 19 -21.65 13.98 -78.05
N GLY A 20 -22.27 12.89 -78.50
CA GLY A 20 -21.96 11.54 -78.07
C GLY A 20 -20.47 11.24 -78.26
N CYS A 21 -19.77 11.08 -77.14
CA CYS A 21 -18.75 10.05 -77.09
C CYS A 21 -19.53 8.74 -77.01
N ALA A 22 -19.45 7.94 -78.06
CA ALA A 22 -19.79 6.53 -77.97
C ALA A 22 -18.88 5.93 -76.88
N SER A 23 -19.37 5.86 -75.64
CA SER A 23 -18.79 4.99 -74.64
C SER A 23 -19.02 3.58 -75.16
N ASN A 24 -17.96 3.03 -75.75
CA ASN A 24 -17.89 1.65 -76.16
C ASN A 24 -18.44 0.80 -75.00
N PRO A 25 -19.38 -0.13 -75.22
CA PRO A 25 -19.95 -0.94 -74.15
C PRO A 25 -18.88 -1.64 -73.31
N ASP A 26 -17.71 -1.91 -73.90
CA ASP A 26 -16.51 -2.42 -73.23
C ASP A 26 -15.96 -1.48 -72.15
N SER A 27 -16.03 -0.16 -72.32
CA SER A 27 -15.50 0.81 -71.34
C SER A 27 -16.39 0.92 -70.10
N ALA A 28 -17.71 0.80 -70.25
CA ALA A 28 -18.65 0.79 -69.13
C ALA A 28 -18.65 -0.54 -68.37
N SER A 29 -18.47 -1.67 -69.07
CA SER A 29 -18.30 -2.98 -68.43
C SER A 29 -16.97 -3.10 -67.69
N ASN A 30 -15.88 -2.54 -68.23
CA ASN A 30 -14.57 -2.54 -67.56
C ASN A 30 -14.58 -1.68 -66.30
N LEU A 31 -15.24 -0.50 -66.33
CA LEU A 31 -15.35 0.36 -65.14
C LEU A 31 -16.16 -0.30 -64.00
N ALA A 32 -17.20 -1.06 -64.34
CA ALA A 32 -17.98 -1.82 -63.36
C ALA A 32 -17.20 -3.04 -62.80
N ALA A 33 -16.39 -3.70 -63.64
CA ALA A 33 -15.51 -4.78 -63.21
C ALA A 33 -14.38 -4.28 -62.29
N ASP A 34 -13.76 -3.15 -62.63
CA ASP A 34 -12.71 -2.50 -61.82
C ASP A 34 -13.24 -2.06 -60.45
N ALA A 35 -14.45 -1.49 -60.40
CA ALA A 35 -15.10 -1.11 -59.14
C ALA A 35 -15.38 -2.34 -58.25
N LYS A 36 -15.89 -3.43 -58.83
CA LYS A 36 -16.16 -4.68 -58.11
C LYS A 36 -14.88 -5.34 -57.60
N GLN A 37 -13.80 -5.30 -58.39
CA GLN A 37 -12.50 -5.80 -57.97
C GLN A 37 -11.90 -4.97 -56.82
N SER A 38 -12.02 -3.65 -56.88
CA SER A 38 -11.60 -2.75 -55.80
C SER A 38 -12.38 -2.99 -54.50
N GLU A 39 -13.68 -3.29 -54.60
CA GLU A 39 -14.52 -3.65 -53.45
C GLU A 39 -14.09 -4.99 -52.84
N THR A 40 -13.87 -6.02 -53.66
CA THR A 40 -13.36 -7.32 -53.21
C THR A 40 -12.01 -7.20 -52.49
N ILE A 41 -11.06 -6.41 -53.03
CA ILE A 41 -9.77 -6.17 -52.36
C ILE A 41 -9.96 -5.51 -51.00
N THR A 42 -10.91 -4.58 -50.88
CA THR A 42 -11.23 -3.93 -49.59
C THR A 42 -11.74 -4.96 -48.58
N GLN A 43 -12.69 -5.80 -48.99
CA GLN A 43 -13.25 -6.86 -48.13
C GLN A 43 -12.20 -7.90 -47.72
N ILE A 44 -11.26 -8.26 -48.60
CA ILE A 44 -10.14 -9.15 -48.28
C ILE A 44 -9.23 -8.53 -47.20
N ASN A 45 -8.91 -7.25 -47.32
CA ASN A 45 -8.10 -6.54 -46.33
C ASN A 45 -8.82 -6.42 -44.97
N GLU A 46 -10.12 -6.15 -44.99
CA GLU A 46 -10.96 -6.13 -43.78
C GLU A 46 -11.00 -7.51 -43.12
N PHE A 47 -11.18 -8.57 -43.90
CA PHE A 47 -11.12 -9.94 -43.42
C PHE A 47 -9.76 -10.25 -42.79
N LYS A 48 -8.65 -9.90 -43.46
CA LYS A 48 -7.30 -10.16 -42.93
C LYS A 48 -7.09 -9.47 -41.57
N LYS A 49 -7.51 -8.21 -41.44
CA LYS A 49 -7.49 -7.49 -40.16
C LYS A 49 -8.34 -8.18 -39.10
N ALA A 50 -9.51 -8.69 -39.47
CA ALA A 50 -10.39 -9.41 -38.55
C ALA A 50 -9.80 -10.77 -38.13
N GLN A 51 -9.11 -11.47 -39.04
CA GLN A 51 -8.36 -12.69 -38.73
C GLN A 51 -7.21 -12.41 -37.76
N ASP A 52 -6.44 -11.35 -37.98
CA ASP A 52 -5.34 -10.96 -37.08
C ASP A 52 -5.86 -10.62 -35.67
N ASN A 53 -7.02 -9.97 -35.58
CA ASN A 53 -7.72 -9.74 -34.31
C ASN A 53 -8.17 -11.08 -33.67
N ALA A 54 -8.71 -12.01 -34.45
CA ALA A 54 -9.08 -13.33 -33.93
C ALA A 54 -7.89 -14.09 -33.33
N GLU A 55 -6.72 -14.02 -33.96
CA GLU A 55 -5.49 -14.61 -33.41
C GLU A 55 -5.04 -13.95 -32.10
N GLN A 56 -5.20 -12.63 -31.98
CA GLN A 56 -5.00 -11.92 -30.71
C GLN A 56 -6.01 -12.36 -29.66
N GLN A 57 -7.27 -12.58 -30.04
CA GLN A 57 -8.30 -13.07 -29.12
C GLN A 57 -8.00 -14.47 -28.60
N VAL A 58 -7.44 -15.37 -29.42
CA VAL A 58 -6.97 -16.69 -28.95
C VAL A 58 -5.87 -16.50 -27.89
N SER A 59 -4.86 -15.69 -28.21
CA SER A 59 -3.74 -15.41 -27.28
C SER A 59 -4.21 -14.80 -25.96
N GLN A 60 -5.22 -13.94 -26.00
CA GLN A 60 -5.83 -13.37 -24.81
C GLN A 60 -6.68 -14.40 -24.07
N GLY A 61 -7.40 -15.26 -24.78
CA GLY A 61 -8.20 -16.34 -24.22
C GLY A 61 -7.36 -17.35 -23.43
N ASP A 62 -6.14 -17.65 -23.88
CA ASP A 62 -5.20 -18.51 -23.15
C ASP A 62 -4.77 -17.89 -21.83
N LYS A 63 -4.43 -16.58 -21.82
CA LYS A 63 -4.09 -15.84 -20.59
C LYS A 63 -5.25 -15.76 -19.62
N ASP A 64 -6.47 -15.69 -20.15
CA ASP A 64 -7.70 -15.67 -19.40
C ASP A 64 -8.18 -17.07 -19.01
N GLU A 65 -7.43 -18.12 -19.32
CA GLU A 65 -7.75 -19.53 -19.05
C GLU A 65 -9.13 -19.94 -19.60
N LEU A 66 -9.58 -19.36 -20.71
CA LEU A 66 -10.94 -19.60 -21.24
C LEU A 66 -11.20 -21.08 -21.55
N SER A 67 -10.17 -21.84 -21.92
CA SER A 67 -10.28 -23.28 -22.17
C SER A 67 -10.64 -24.08 -20.93
N TRP A 68 -10.30 -23.59 -19.72
CA TRP A 68 -10.68 -24.23 -18.46
C TRP A 68 -12.14 -23.93 -18.10
N PHE A 69 -12.66 -22.76 -18.47
CA PHE A 69 -14.06 -22.39 -18.20
C PHE A 69 -15.06 -22.88 -19.25
N ALA A 70 -14.63 -22.97 -20.51
CA ALA A 70 -15.50 -23.25 -21.64
C ALA A 70 -14.75 -24.10 -22.68
N THR A 71 -14.39 -25.32 -22.27
CA THR A 71 -13.54 -26.21 -23.07
C THR A 71 -14.11 -26.44 -24.47
N LYS A 72 -15.42 -26.74 -24.55
CA LYS A 72 -16.11 -27.02 -25.82
C LYS A 72 -16.18 -25.79 -26.72
N GLU A 73 -16.53 -24.63 -26.18
CA GLU A 73 -16.60 -23.38 -26.95
C GLU A 73 -15.23 -22.99 -27.50
N ILE A 74 -14.15 -23.15 -26.73
CA ILE A 74 -12.81 -22.85 -27.22
C ILE A 74 -12.36 -23.84 -28.30
N GLU A 75 -12.70 -25.12 -28.18
CA GLU A 75 -12.44 -26.11 -29.23
C GLU A 75 -13.15 -25.74 -30.54
N GLU A 76 -14.45 -25.42 -30.48
CA GLU A 76 -15.24 -25.02 -31.65
C GLU A 76 -14.79 -23.66 -32.22
N ALA A 77 -14.37 -22.71 -31.37
CA ALA A 77 -13.78 -21.45 -31.81
C ALA A 77 -12.50 -21.73 -32.62
N ASN A 78 -11.57 -22.51 -32.09
CA ASN A 78 -10.30 -22.82 -32.75
C ASN A 78 -10.52 -23.53 -34.09
N LYS A 79 -11.49 -24.46 -34.14
CA LYS A 79 -11.89 -25.11 -35.39
C LYS A 79 -12.45 -24.10 -36.41
N ALA A 80 -13.35 -23.21 -36.00
CA ALA A 80 -13.91 -22.18 -36.86
C ALA A 80 -12.84 -21.20 -37.37
N LEU A 81 -11.84 -20.83 -36.55
CA LEU A 81 -10.73 -20.01 -36.99
C LEU A 81 -9.83 -20.74 -37.99
N ALA A 82 -9.60 -22.05 -37.81
CA ALA A 82 -8.85 -22.86 -38.76
C ALA A 82 -9.57 -22.94 -40.12
N GLU A 83 -10.89 -23.16 -40.12
CA GLU A 83 -11.72 -23.13 -41.34
C GLU A 83 -11.66 -21.75 -42.03
N ALA A 84 -11.74 -20.65 -41.28
CA ALA A 84 -11.63 -19.30 -41.83
C ALA A 84 -10.29 -19.08 -42.55
N LYS A 85 -9.19 -19.58 -41.96
CA LYS A 85 -7.84 -19.53 -42.55
C LYS A 85 -7.74 -20.39 -43.80
N GLU A 86 -8.38 -21.56 -43.83
CA GLU A 86 -8.38 -22.44 -44.99
C GLU A 86 -9.09 -21.80 -46.19
N TYR A 87 -10.24 -21.16 -45.98
CA TYR A 87 -10.92 -20.41 -47.03
C TYR A 87 -10.12 -19.19 -47.48
N TYR A 88 -9.51 -18.45 -46.54
CA TYR A 88 -8.65 -17.30 -46.86
C TYR A 88 -7.45 -17.67 -47.72
N ALA A 89 -6.78 -18.79 -47.44
CA ALA A 89 -5.62 -19.25 -48.20
C ALA A 89 -5.91 -19.45 -49.70
N LYS A 90 -7.18 -19.68 -50.08
CA LYS A 90 -7.59 -19.82 -51.49
C LYS A 90 -7.53 -18.51 -52.27
N PHE A 91 -7.65 -17.37 -51.59
CA PHE A 91 -7.67 -16.05 -52.23
C PHE A 91 -6.65 -15.05 -51.67
N GLU A 92 -5.76 -15.50 -50.78
CA GLU A 92 -4.67 -14.68 -50.20
C GLU A 92 -3.74 -14.12 -51.28
N PHE A 93 -3.34 -14.98 -52.23
CA PHE A 93 -2.42 -14.63 -53.32
C PHE A 93 -3.11 -14.39 -54.66
N ASP A 94 -4.40 -14.73 -54.76
CA ASP A 94 -5.24 -14.50 -55.93
C ASP A 94 -6.61 -13.95 -55.52
N PRO A 95 -6.79 -12.61 -55.50
CA PRO A 95 -8.05 -11.98 -55.12
C PRO A 95 -9.25 -12.37 -56.01
N SER A 96 -9.03 -12.90 -57.21
CA SER A 96 -10.12 -13.33 -58.09
C SER A 96 -10.86 -14.56 -57.57
N GLU A 97 -10.17 -15.41 -56.80
CA GLU A 97 -10.70 -16.62 -56.17
C GLU A 97 -11.64 -16.32 -54.99
N ALA A 98 -11.65 -15.08 -54.46
CA ALA A 98 -12.48 -14.69 -53.33
C ALA A 98 -13.99 -14.85 -53.61
N ASN A 99 -14.39 -14.57 -54.86
CA ASN A 99 -15.78 -14.67 -55.31
C ASN A 99 -16.11 -16.04 -55.95
N ASN A 100 -15.16 -16.96 -56.00
CA ASN A 100 -15.42 -18.31 -56.51
C ASN A 100 -16.22 -19.12 -55.50
N SER A 101 -17.15 -19.92 -56.00
CA SER A 101 -17.97 -20.79 -55.15
C SER A 101 -17.12 -21.86 -54.47
N THR A 102 -17.43 -22.14 -53.21
CA THR A 102 -16.81 -23.20 -52.42
C THR A 102 -17.13 -24.62 -52.91
N GLY A 103 -18.10 -24.79 -53.82
CA GLY A 103 -18.48 -26.09 -54.38
C GLY A 103 -19.44 -26.00 -55.58
N LEU A 104 -19.62 -27.13 -56.28
CA LEU A 104 -20.43 -27.18 -57.52
C LEU A 104 -21.93 -26.87 -57.33
N PHE A 105 -22.45 -27.02 -56.11
CA PHE A 105 -23.87 -26.86 -55.81
C PHE A 105 -24.17 -25.76 -54.77
N THR A 106 -23.14 -25.04 -54.32
CA THR A 106 -23.30 -23.95 -53.33
C THR A 106 -23.19 -22.60 -54.03
N SER A 107 -23.94 -21.62 -53.54
CA SER A 107 -23.79 -20.21 -53.96
C SER A 107 -22.83 -19.44 -53.07
N THR A 108 -22.33 -20.06 -51.99
CA THR A 108 -21.39 -19.44 -51.04
C THR A 108 -20.01 -19.31 -51.65
N THR A 109 -19.48 -18.10 -51.68
CA THR A 109 -18.13 -17.78 -52.14
C THR A 109 -17.07 -18.11 -51.08
N ASN A 110 -15.79 -18.23 -51.48
CA ASN A 110 -14.70 -18.44 -50.53
C ASN A 110 -14.62 -17.31 -49.47
N LEU A 111 -14.83 -16.05 -49.88
CA LEU A 111 -14.84 -14.91 -48.97
C LEU A 111 -16.03 -14.94 -48.00
N GLU A 112 -17.23 -15.31 -48.46
CA GLU A 112 -18.40 -15.48 -47.59
C GLU A 112 -18.19 -16.62 -46.58
N ALA A 113 -17.66 -17.76 -47.02
CA ALA A 113 -17.36 -18.89 -46.14
C ALA A 113 -16.29 -18.54 -45.10
N ALA A 114 -15.23 -17.82 -45.50
CA ALA A 114 -14.21 -17.32 -44.57
C ALA A 114 -14.82 -16.41 -43.50
N ASN A 115 -15.67 -15.45 -43.91
CA ASN A 115 -16.37 -14.55 -43.00
C ASN A 115 -17.36 -15.29 -42.08
N GLU A 116 -18.08 -16.29 -42.59
CA GLU A 116 -19.00 -17.10 -41.79
C GLU A 116 -18.26 -17.87 -40.69
N SER A 117 -17.15 -18.53 -41.04
CA SER A 117 -16.30 -19.23 -40.08
C SER A 117 -15.68 -18.27 -39.05
N LEU A 118 -15.28 -17.06 -39.47
CA LEU A 118 -14.78 -16.04 -38.53
C LEU A 118 -15.88 -15.50 -37.59
N ASN A 119 -17.12 -15.37 -38.07
CA ASN A 119 -18.27 -15.02 -37.24
C ASN A 119 -18.59 -16.12 -36.23
N LYS A 120 -18.51 -17.40 -36.61
CA LYS A 120 -18.62 -18.53 -35.69
C LYS A 120 -17.55 -18.48 -34.60
N PHE A 121 -16.29 -18.25 -34.98
CA PHE A 121 -15.19 -18.03 -34.03
C PHE A 121 -15.55 -16.94 -33.00
N ASN A 122 -15.94 -15.76 -33.47
CA ASN A 122 -16.28 -14.64 -32.58
C ASN A 122 -17.46 -14.97 -31.66
N SER A 123 -18.47 -15.68 -32.17
CA SER A 123 -19.62 -16.15 -31.38
C SER A 123 -19.20 -17.09 -30.26
N TYR A 124 -18.40 -18.12 -30.57
CA TYR A 124 -17.89 -19.05 -29.57
C TYR A 124 -16.97 -18.38 -28.53
N MET A 125 -16.09 -17.46 -28.96
CA MET A 125 -15.25 -16.69 -28.03
C MET A 125 -16.08 -15.83 -27.08
N ASN A 126 -17.13 -15.18 -27.57
CA ASN A 126 -18.04 -14.40 -26.74
C ASN A 126 -18.81 -15.28 -25.77
N LYS A 127 -19.27 -16.46 -26.21
CA LYS A 127 -19.91 -17.45 -25.33
C LYS A 127 -18.94 -17.91 -24.24
N ALA A 128 -17.69 -18.24 -24.57
CA ALA A 128 -16.67 -18.64 -23.60
C ALA A 128 -16.42 -17.56 -22.52
N ARG A 129 -16.32 -16.28 -22.92
CA ARG A 129 -16.18 -15.15 -21.97
C ARG A 129 -17.41 -15.00 -21.08
N SER A 130 -18.61 -15.18 -21.63
CA SER A 130 -19.86 -15.15 -20.88
C SER A 130 -19.92 -16.29 -19.86
N LEU A 131 -19.55 -17.52 -20.26
CA LEU A 131 -19.50 -18.68 -19.38
C LEU A 131 -18.49 -18.49 -18.24
N LYS A 132 -17.29 -17.97 -18.52
CA LYS A 132 -16.33 -17.60 -17.46
C LYS A 132 -16.92 -16.60 -16.47
N THR A 133 -17.59 -15.56 -16.98
CA THR A 133 -18.21 -14.53 -16.13
C THR A 133 -19.31 -15.14 -15.26
N SER A 134 -20.17 -15.97 -15.85
CA SER A 134 -21.25 -16.67 -15.14
C SER A 134 -20.69 -17.63 -14.07
N ALA A 135 -19.70 -18.44 -14.42
CA ALA A 135 -19.04 -19.35 -13.50
C ALA A 135 -18.43 -18.61 -12.30
N LEU A 136 -17.71 -17.51 -12.54
CA LEU A 136 -17.11 -16.71 -11.47
C LEU A 136 -18.16 -16.04 -10.57
N SER A 137 -19.28 -15.58 -11.13
CA SER A 137 -20.35 -14.97 -10.33
C SER A 137 -21.14 -16.00 -9.53
N THR A 138 -21.53 -17.10 -10.17
CA THR A 138 -22.36 -18.16 -9.57
C THR A 138 -21.57 -18.94 -8.55
N LEU A 139 -20.31 -19.29 -8.86
CA LEU A 139 -19.45 -20.08 -8.00
C LEU A 139 -18.51 -19.25 -7.11
N SER A 140 -18.86 -17.99 -6.84
CA SER A 140 -17.99 -17.00 -6.21
C SER A 140 -17.32 -17.48 -4.92
N GLU A 141 -18.06 -18.12 -4.01
CA GLU A 141 -17.51 -18.63 -2.75
C GLU A 141 -16.47 -19.74 -2.99
N ALA A 142 -16.73 -20.67 -3.91
CA ALA A 142 -15.80 -21.75 -4.22
C ALA A 142 -14.50 -21.22 -4.85
N PHE A 143 -14.56 -20.14 -5.64
CA PHE A 143 -13.39 -19.45 -6.18
C PHE A 143 -12.62 -18.64 -5.13
N ASP A 144 -13.30 -18.05 -4.14
CA ASP A 144 -12.63 -17.41 -2.99
C ASP A 144 -11.78 -18.44 -2.24
N TYR A 145 -12.36 -19.59 -1.92
CA TYR A 145 -11.62 -20.68 -1.28
C TYR A 145 -10.49 -21.23 -2.15
N ARG A 146 -10.68 -21.39 -3.46
CA ARG A 146 -9.59 -21.78 -4.39
C ARG A 146 -8.42 -20.81 -4.28
N THR A 147 -8.70 -19.51 -4.34
CA THR A 147 -7.69 -18.45 -4.24
C THR A 147 -6.96 -18.51 -2.89
N GLN A 148 -7.72 -18.68 -1.80
CA GLN A 148 -7.18 -18.78 -0.47
C GLN A 148 -6.31 -20.03 -0.27
N LEU A 149 -6.74 -21.20 -0.77
CA LEU A 149 -5.96 -22.45 -0.73
C LEU A 149 -4.64 -22.32 -1.49
N ASN A 150 -4.64 -21.64 -2.64
CA ASN A 150 -3.43 -21.31 -3.39
C ASN A 150 -2.52 -20.37 -2.59
N LYS A 151 -3.08 -19.32 -1.97
CA LYS A 151 -2.33 -18.35 -1.16
C LYS A 151 -1.60 -18.99 0.02
N ILE A 152 -2.24 -19.93 0.71
CA ILE A 152 -1.61 -20.65 1.83
C ILE A 152 -0.71 -21.81 1.38
N GLY A 153 -0.56 -22.03 0.07
CA GLY A 153 0.29 -23.08 -0.49
C GLY A 153 -0.22 -24.49 -0.17
N ALA A 154 -1.54 -24.69 -0.09
CA ALA A 154 -2.14 -25.97 0.30
C ALA A 154 -1.67 -27.16 -0.57
N GLN A 155 -1.35 -26.90 -1.85
CA GLN A 155 -0.79 -27.88 -2.78
C GLN A 155 0.49 -28.56 -2.27
N ALA A 156 1.34 -27.84 -1.54
CA ALA A 156 2.59 -28.38 -1.01
C ALA A 156 2.36 -29.40 0.13
N TYR A 157 1.23 -29.27 0.84
CA TYR A 157 0.91 -30.12 2.00
C TYR A 157 -0.08 -31.24 1.65
N PHE A 158 -1.03 -30.97 0.74
CA PHE A 158 -2.14 -31.86 0.40
C PHE A 158 -2.42 -31.89 -1.12
N PRO A 159 -1.46 -32.34 -1.95
CA PRO A 159 -1.57 -32.28 -3.42
C PRO A 159 -2.73 -33.11 -3.99
N SER A 160 -3.02 -34.28 -3.38
CA SER A 160 -4.12 -35.14 -3.83
C SER A 160 -5.48 -34.49 -3.57
N THR A 161 -5.68 -33.93 -2.39
CA THR A 161 -6.94 -33.28 -2.01
C THR A 161 -7.19 -32.01 -2.82
N ILE A 162 -6.16 -31.20 -3.10
CA ILE A 162 -6.33 -30.06 -4.01
C ILE A 162 -6.75 -30.53 -5.41
N LYS A 163 -6.11 -31.57 -5.95
CA LYS A 163 -6.48 -32.10 -7.27
C LYS A 163 -7.93 -32.58 -7.32
N GLU A 164 -8.40 -33.25 -6.26
CA GLU A 164 -9.81 -33.66 -6.12
C GLU A 164 -10.75 -32.45 -6.11
N LEU A 165 -10.45 -31.42 -5.30
CA LEU A 165 -11.26 -30.20 -5.22
C LEU A 165 -11.28 -29.40 -6.53
N GLU A 166 -10.14 -29.33 -7.24
CA GLU A 166 -10.07 -28.70 -8.56
C GLU A 166 -10.91 -29.45 -9.60
N THR A 167 -10.96 -30.78 -9.50
CA THR A 167 -11.80 -31.61 -10.38
C THR A 167 -13.28 -31.38 -10.07
N GLU A 168 -13.67 -31.38 -8.79
CA GLU A 168 -15.04 -31.09 -8.38
C GLU A 168 -15.46 -29.67 -8.79
N LEU A 169 -14.60 -28.67 -8.60
CA LEU A 169 -14.87 -27.30 -9.05
C LEU A 169 -15.04 -27.23 -10.57
N LYS A 170 -14.18 -27.93 -11.33
CA LYS A 170 -14.28 -28.00 -12.79
C LYS A 170 -15.61 -28.62 -13.22
N THR A 171 -16.08 -29.66 -12.53
CA THR A 171 -17.42 -30.24 -12.79
C THR A 171 -18.53 -29.20 -12.61
N LEU A 172 -18.49 -28.38 -11.56
CA LEU A 172 -19.51 -27.34 -11.38
C LEU A 172 -19.43 -26.25 -12.46
N VAL A 173 -18.22 -25.93 -12.93
CA VAL A 173 -18.01 -25.00 -14.05
C VAL A 173 -18.56 -25.57 -15.35
N ASP A 174 -18.38 -26.88 -15.58
CA ASP A 174 -18.91 -27.57 -16.76
C ASP A 174 -20.44 -27.63 -16.76
N GLN A 175 -21.07 -27.86 -15.60
CA GLN A 175 -22.53 -27.76 -15.46
C GLN A 175 -23.06 -26.38 -15.87
N ILE A 176 -22.36 -25.31 -15.51
CA ILE A 176 -22.72 -23.95 -15.96
C ILE A 176 -22.56 -23.80 -17.48
N ALA A 177 -21.53 -24.41 -18.08
CA ALA A 177 -21.35 -24.42 -19.53
C ALA A 177 -22.43 -25.21 -20.29
N GLU A 178 -23.03 -26.20 -19.63
CA GLU A 178 -24.10 -27.07 -20.15
C GLU A 178 -25.52 -26.54 -19.81
N ASP A 179 -25.63 -25.30 -19.35
CA ASP A 179 -26.89 -24.65 -18.91
C ASP A 179 -27.56 -25.33 -17.68
N GLU A 180 -26.83 -26.17 -16.95
CA GLU A 180 -27.25 -26.85 -15.69
C GLU A 180 -26.89 -26.01 -14.44
N ILE A 181 -27.24 -24.71 -14.46
CA ILE A 181 -26.85 -23.75 -13.42
C ILE A 181 -27.41 -24.12 -12.03
N ASP A 182 -28.65 -24.60 -11.97
CA ASP A 182 -29.30 -24.97 -10.72
C ASP A 182 -28.61 -26.15 -10.03
N ASP A 183 -28.13 -27.13 -10.80
CA ASP A 183 -27.38 -28.27 -10.27
C ASP A 183 -26.00 -27.84 -9.75
N ALA A 184 -25.33 -26.92 -10.44
CA ALA A 184 -24.08 -26.33 -9.98
C ALA A 184 -24.24 -25.57 -8.65
N ILE A 185 -25.32 -24.78 -8.52
CA ILE A 185 -25.66 -24.07 -7.28
C ILE A 185 -25.98 -25.05 -6.15
N ALA A 186 -26.74 -26.12 -6.44
CA ALA A 186 -27.11 -27.12 -5.45
C ALA A 186 -25.89 -27.90 -4.91
N ALA A 187 -24.89 -28.15 -5.77
CA ALA A 187 -23.68 -28.89 -5.42
C ALA A 187 -22.58 -28.03 -4.76
N GLN A 188 -22.59 -26.71 -4.98
CA GLN A 188 -21.57 -25.78 -4.46
C GLN A 188 -21.34 -25.89 -2.93
N PRO A 189 -22.37 -25.94 -2.05
CA PRO A 189 -22.15 -25.98 -0.60
C PRO A 189 -21.31 -27.18 -0.15
N ALA A 190 -21.45 -28.33 -0.82
CA ALA A 190 -20.67 -29.53 -0.51
C ALA A 190 -19.19 -29.34 -0.86
N LEU A 191 -18.89 -28.73 -2.02
CA LEU A 191 -17.53 -28.38 -2.42
C LEU A 191 -16.91 -27.37 -1.43
N VAL A 192 -17.63 -26.29 -1.13
CA VAL A 192 -17.20 -25.25 -0.20
C VAL A 192 -16.86 -25.83 1.18
N ALA A 193 -17.69 -26.75 1.70
CA ALA A 193 -17.43 -27.41 2.97
C ALA A 193 -16.10 -28.20 2.95
N LYS A 194 -15.81 -28.91 1.85
CA LYS A 194 -14.54 -29.63 1.69
C LYS A 194 -13.34 -28.68 1.55
N GLN A 195 -13.50 -27.60 0.79
CA GLN A 195 -12.46 -26.57 0.65
C GLN A 195 -12.13 -25.89 1.98
N ARG A 196 -13.15 -25.51 2.75
CA ARG A 196 -12.98 -24.95 4.10
C ARG A 196 -12.29 -25.92 5.05
N ALA A 197 -12.65 -27.20 5.01
CA ALA A 197 -12.00 -28.23 5.81
C ALA A 197 -10.51 -28.37 5.44
N LEU A 198 -10.17 -28.28 4.15
CA LEU A 198 -8.79 -28.30 3.69
C LEU A 198 -8.02 -27.04 4.12
N GLU A 199 -8.64 -25.87 4.08
CA GLU A 199 -8.04 -24.62 4.58
C GLU A 199 -7.63 -24.77 6.05
N ALA A 200 -8.58 -25.15 6.91
CA ALA A 200 -8.33 -25.36 8.33
C ALA A 200 -7.26 -26.43 8.59
N LYS A 201 -7.26 -27.53 7.80
CA LYS A 201 -6.25 -28.59 7.90
C LYS A 201 -4.86 -28.10 7.49
N THR A 202 -4.77 -27.27 6.45
CA THR A 202 -3.51 -26.67 5.98
C THR A 202 -2.96 -25.70 7.00
N VAL A 203 -3.79 -24.80 7.52
CA VAL A 203 -3.40 -23.86 8.58
C VAL A 203 -2.95 -24.62 9.84
N THR A 204 -3.69 -25.65 10.25
CA THR A 204 -3.28 -26.54 11.35
C THR A 204 -1.92 -27.16 11.10
N LYS A 205 -1.67 -27.64 9.87
CA LYS A 205 -0.39 -28.26 9.50
C LYS A 205 0.77 -27.25 9.56
N ILE A 206 0.55 -26.02 9.11
CA ILE A 206 1.56 -24.96 9.10
C ILE A 206 1.92 -24.54 10.53
N TYR A 207 0.93 -24.24 11.37
CA TYR A 207 1.18 -23.59 12.67
C TYR A 207 1.29 -24.57 13.85
N LEU A 208 0.65 -25.74 13.81
CA LEU A 208 0.59 -26.66 14.95
C LEU A 208 1.43 -27.93 14.80
N SER A 209 2.12 -28.14 13.68
CA SER A 209 2.92 -29.36 13.48
C SER A 209 3.95 -29.56 14.59
N ASP A 210 4.67 -28.50 14.98
CA ASP A 210 5.71 -28.60 16.02
C ASP A 210 5.12 -28.88 17.40
N ALA A 211 4.01 -28.21 17.74
CA ALA A 211 3.29 -28.43 18.98
C ALA A 211 2.73 -29.86 19.09
N GLN A 212 2.18 -30.40 17.99
CA GLN A 212 1.71 -31.78 17.91
C GLN A 212 2.85 -32.79 18.06
N GLN A 213 3.99 -32.54 17.40
CA GLN A 213 5.17 -33.39 17.55
C GLN A 213 5.67 -33.38 18.99
N GLU A 214 5.71 -32.22 19.64
CA GLU A 214 6.20 -32.11 21.01
C GLU A 214 5.27 -32.84 21.98
N LEU A 215 3.95 -32.65 21.87
CA LEU A 215 2.99 -33.42 22.68
C LEU A 215 3.15 -34.93 22.48
N ASN A 216 3.33 -35.38 21.23
CA ASN A 216 3.58 -36.79 20.93
C ASN A 216 4.87 -37.30 21.60
N LYS A 217 5.93 -36.50 21.65
CA LYS A 217 7.16 -36.85 22.40
C LYS A 217 6.89 -36.97 23.90
N LEU A 218 6.10 -36.06 24.48
CA LEU A 218 5.74 -36.12 25.90
C LEU A 218 4.98 -37.42 26.21
N VAL A 219 4.01 -37.79 25.38
CA VAL A 219 3.24 -39.03 25.56
C VAL A 219 4.13 -40.26 25.41
N LYS A 220 5.00 -40.31 24.39
CA LYS A 220 5.91 -41.44 24.16
C LYS A 220 7.01 -41.60 25.21
N SER A 221 7.43 -40.51 25.85
CA SER A 221 8.51 -40.53 26.85
C SER A 221 8.03 -40.82 28.27
N ASP A 222 6.80 -41.32 28.43
CA ASP A 222 6.15 -41.57 29.72
C ASP A 222 6.13 -40.35 30.67
N ILE A 223 6.29 -39.14 30.12
CA ILE A 223 6.24 -37.88 30.89
C ILE A 223 4.88 -37.72 31.58
N ASN A 224 3.82 -38.28 30.98
CA ASN A 224 2.49 -38.32 31.55
C ASN A 224 2.43 -39.03 32.93
N GLN A 225 3.35 -39.97 33.22
CA GLN A 225 3.42 -40.63 34.53
C GLN A 225 3.96 -39.71 35.65
N HIS A 226 4.66 -38.65 35.27
CA HIS A 226 5.28 -37.70 36.19
C HIS A 226 4.56 -36.35 36.22
N ALA A 227 3.92 -35.92 35.12
CA ALA A 227 3.18 -34.65 35.07
C ALA A 227 1.82 -34.77 34.36
N PRO A 228 0.89 -35.64 34.84
CA PRO A 228 -0.35 -35.93 34.12
C PRO A 228 -1.26 -34.72 33.94
N LYS A 229 -1.35 -33.87 34.96
CA LYS A 229 -2.11 -32.61 34.89
C LYS A 229 -1.56 -31.65 33.83
N SER A 230 -0.24 -31.57 33.72
CA SER A 230 0.42 -30.68 32.76
C SER A 230 0.24 -31.18 31.33
N VAL A 231 0.39 -32.49 31.09
CA VAL A 231 0.15 -33.10 29.76
C VAL A 231 -1.31 -32.94 29.36
N SER A 232 -2.26 -33.20 30.27
CA SER A 232 -3.69 -33.00 30.02
C SER A 232 -4.02 -31.56 29.62
N ARG A 233 -3.41 -30.56 30.28
CA ARG A 233 -3.57 -29.15 29.92
C ARG A 233 -3.06 -28.85 28.50
N VAL A 234 -1.93 -29.44 28.10
CA VAL A 234 -1.38 -29.26 26.74
C VAL A 234 -2.35 -29.83 25.71
N SER A 235 -2.86 -31.05 25.94
CA SER A 235 -3.86 -31.68 25.05
C SER A 235 -5.13 -30.83 24.94
N ALA A 236 -5.63 -30.31 26.06
CA ALA A 236 -6.81 -29.44 26.06
C ALA A 236 -6.57 -28.14 25.27
N LEU A 237 -5.42 -27.51 25.46
CA LEU A 237 -5.05 -26.27 24.76
C LEU A 237 -4.85 -26.51 23.25
N LEU A 238 -4.22 -27.63 22.88
CA LEU A 238 -4.08 -28.04 21.49
C LEU A 238 -5.45 -28.25 20.83
N ASN A 239 -6.35 -28.99 21.47
CA ASN A 239 -7.69 -29.23 20.96
C ASN A 239 -8.50 -27.93 20.82
N ALA A 240 -8.40 -27.03 21.80
CA ALA A 240 -9.03 -25.71 21.72
C ALA A 240 -8.47 -24.88 20.56
N THR A 241 -7.17 -24.96 20.30
CA THR A 241 -6.53 -24.25 19.19
C THR A 241 -6.93 -24.83 17.83
N ILE A 242 -7.02 -26.16 17.70
CA ILE A 242 -7.53 -26.82 16.50
C ILE A 242 -8.99 -26.42 16.23
N ALA A 243 -9.83 -26.39 17.27
CA ALA A 243 -11.22 -25.94 17.15
C ALA A 243 -11.31 -24.46 16.73
N PHE A 244 -10.42 -23.61 17.26
CA PHE A 244 -10.32 -22.21 16.86
C PHE A 244 -9.90 -22.06 15.39
N ILE A 245 -8.92 -22.85 14.91
CA ILE A 245 -8.52 -22.83 13.49
C ILE A 245 -9.67 -23.30 12.59
N ALA A 246 -10.46 -24.28 13.03
CA ALA A 246 -11.60 -24.76 12.25
C ALA A 246 -12.68 -23.68 12.05
N THR A 247 -12.86 -22.80 13.04
CA THR A 247 -13.82 -21.70 12.96
C THR A 247 -13.23 -20.45 12.29
N ASN A 248 -11.97 -20.11 12.59
CA ASN A 248 -11.28 -18.90 12.16
C ASN A 248 -9.93 -19.20 11.50
N PRO A 249 -9.89 -19.91 10.34
CA PRO A 249 -8.63 -20.32 9.71
C PRO A 249 -7.79 -19.14 9.18
N ARG A 250 -8.42 -17.97 9.01
CA ARG A 250 -7.80 -16.76 8.44
C ARG A 250 -7.23 -15.81 9.49
N ASP A 251 -7.49 -16.03 10.78
CA ASP A 251 -6.97 -15.20 11.89
C ASP A 251 -5.56 -15.64 12.28
N THR A 252 -4.59 -15.36 11.40
CA THR A 252 -3.23 -15.89 11.53
C THR A 252 -2.50 -15.43 12.79
N ASP A 253 -2.78 -14.21 13.26
CA ASP A 253 -2.10 -13.63 14.41
C ASP A 253 -2.54 -14.32 15.70
N GLU A 254 -3.85 -14.50 15.90
CA GLU A 254 -4.37 -15.22 17.06
C GLU A 254 -4.05 -16.72 16.98
N ILE A 255 -4.08 -17.32 15.78
CA ILE A 255 -3.64 -18.71 15.58
C ILE A 255 -2.19 -18.89 16.03
N LYS A 256 -1.29 -17.99 15.61
CA LYS A 256 0.13 -18.07 15.97
C LYS A 256 0.33 -17.94 17.48
N LYS A 257 -0.33 -16.97 18.12
CA LYS A 257 -0.28 -16.79 19.57
C LYS A 257 -0.74 -18.04 20.31
N LYS A 258 -1.88 -18.62 19.91
CA LYS A 258 -2.39 -19.86 20.52
C LYS A 258 -1.44 -21.05 20.28
N ALA A 259 -0.85 -21.15 19.09
CA ALA A 259 0.15 -22.18 18.78
C ALA A 259 1.39 -22.06 19.67
N ASP A 260 1.90 -20.84 19.87
CA ASP A 260 3.01 -20.54 20.77
C ASP A 260 2.67 -20.90 22.23
N ASP A 261 1.45 -20.61 22.69
CA ASP A 261 0.97 -20.99 24.03
C ASP A 261 0.92 -22.52 24.22
N VAL A 262 0.52 -23.28 23.19
CA VAL A 262 0.56 -24.76 23.21
C VAL A 262 2.00 -25.23 23.32
N LEU A 263 2.90 -24.71 22.49
CA LEU A 263 4.30 -25.11 22.48
C LEU A 263 4.99 -24.78 23.81
N PHE A 264 4.75 -23.59 24.36
CA PHE A 264 5.22 -23.20 25.68
C PHE A 264 4.70 -24.15 26.75
N SER A 265 3.41 -24.46 26.74
CA SER A 265 2.79 -25.38 27.70
C SER A 265 3.39 -26.79 27.61
N ALA A 266 3.70 -27.27 26.39
CA ALA A 266 4.36 -28.56 26.16
C ALA A 266 5.76 -28.59 26.77
N LYS A 267 6.59 -27.59 26.48
CA LYS A 267 7.93 -27.44 27.07
C LYS A 267 7.88 -27.34 28.59
N ARG A 268 6.91 -26.59 29.13
CA ARG A 268 6.67 -26.50 30.57
C ARG A 268 6.29 -27.84 31.18
N ALA A 269 5.42 -28.62 30.53
CA ALA A 269 5.03 -29.95 30.99
C ALA A 269 6.22 -30.91 31.09
N GLN A 270 7.15 -30.85 30.12
CA GLN A 270 8.41 -31.59 30.16
C GLN A 270 9.25 -31.23 31.38
N GLN A 271 9.46 -29.94 31.63
CA GLN A 271 10.27 -29.49 32.77
C GLN A 271 9.64 -29.91 34.11
N ILE A 272 8.32 -29.78 34.24
CA ILE A 272 7.61 -30.24 35.44
C ILE A 272 7.79 -31.75 35.63
N ALA A 273 7.66 -32.54 34.57
CA ALA A 273 7.85 -33.99 34.67
C ALA A 273 9.27 -34.36 35.09
N LEU A 274 10.29 -33.67 34.57
CA LEU A 274 11.68 -33.87 34.97
C LEU A 274 11.87 -33.54 36.46
N THR A 275 11.30 -32.43 36.93
CA THR A 275 11.34 -32.05 38.35
C THR A 275 10.60 -33.06 39.24
N VAL A 276 9.41 -33.50 38.85
CA VAL A 276 8.65 -34.52 39.60
C VAL A 276 9.40 -35.86 39.61
N LYS A 277 10.06 -36.23 38.51
CA LYS A 277 10.89 -37.43 38.45
C LYS A 277 12.07 -37.35 39.42
N LYS A 278 12.77 -36.21 39.47
CA LYS A 278 13.84 -35.97 40.45
C LYS A 278 13.34 -36.02 41.88
N LEU A 279 12.20 -35.38 42.16
CA LEU A 279 11.53 -35.42 43.47
C LEU A 279 11.19 -36.84 43.92
N LYS A 280 10.63 -37.68 43.03
CA LYS A 280 10.32 -39.09 43.33
C LYS A 280 11.56 -39.93 43.63
N ALA A 281 12.72 -39.54 43.10
CA ALA A 281 13.99 -40.24 43.30
C ALA A 281 14.77 -39.73 44.52
N LEU A 282 14.31 -38.67 45.17
CA LEU A 282 15.00 -38.03 46.27
C LEU A 282 14.87 -38.85 47.56
N SER A 283 15.95 -38.94 48.34
CA SER A 283 15.92 -39.61 49.65
C SER A 283 15.57 -38.64 50.77
N GLN A 284 15.06 -39.14 51.90
CA GLN A 284 14.59 -38.28 53.01
C GLN A 284 15.66 -37.33 53.54
N LYS A 285 16.91 -37.77 53.58
CA LYS A 285 18.06 -36.96 54.02
C LYS A 285 18.36 -35.78 53.09
N ASP A 286 17.90 -35.83 51.84
CA ASP A 286 18.18 -34.79 50.85
C ASP A 286 17.02 -33.77 50.75
N TYR A 287 15.92 -33.95 51.49
CA TYR A 287 14.75 -33.07 51.44
C TYR A 287 15.07 -31.64 51.88
N GLU A 288 15.86 -31.49 52.96
CA GLU A 288 16.27 -30.17 53.45
C GLU A 288 17.12 -29.45 52.40
N ASP A 289 18.15 -30.10 51.86
CA ASP A 289 19.00 -29.56 50.79
C ASP A 289 18.19 -29.15 49.55
N TYR A 290 17.21 -29.97 49.16
CA TYR A 290 16.33 -29.66 48.03
C TYR A 290 15.50 -28.40 48.30
N VAL A 291 14.87 -28.29 49.47
CA VAL A 291 14.07 -27.11 49.85
C VAL A 291 14.94 -25.87 49.95
N THR A 292 16.09 -25.94 50.62
CA THR A 292 17.04 -24.83 50.76
C THR A 292 17.61 -24.39 49.41
N SER A 293 17.70 -25.28 48.41
CA SER A 293 18.11 -24.88 47.05
C SER A 293 17.14 -23.90 46.38
N TYR A 294 15.82 -24.04 46.61
CA TYR A 294 14.83 -23.08 46.11
C TYR A 294 14.83 -21.77 46.89
N GLU A 295 15.03 -21.84 48.21
CA GLU A 295 15.23 -20.65 49.04
C GLU A 295 16.41 -19.82 48.55
N LYS A 296 17.53 -20.49 48.26
CA LYS A 296 18.74 -19.84 47.74
C LYS A 296 18.47 -19.08 46.44
N ILE A 297 17.66 -19.64 45.53
CA ILE A 297 17.28 -18.96 44.29
C ILE A 297 16.50 -17.67 44.59
N LEU A 298 15.50 -17.71 45.46
CA LEU A 298 14.71 -16.53 45.83
C LEU A 298 15.57 -15.47 46.54
N PHE A 299 16.45 -15.90 47.43
CA PHE A 299 17.39 -15.03 48.13
C PHE A 299 18.41 -14.38 47.20
N GLU A 300 18.93 -15.11 46.20
CA GLU A 300 19.84 -14.53 45.22
C GLU A 300 19.15 -13.46 44.37
N ILE A 301 17.87 -13.66 44.01
CA ILE A 301 17.08 -12.65 43.31
C ILE A 301 16.84 -11.44 44.20
N SER A 302 16.40 -11.63 45.45
CA SER A 302 16.14 -10.52 46.38
C SER A 302 17.41 -9.70 46.65
N LYS A 303 18.54 -10.37 46.91
CA LYS A 303 19.84 -9.74 47.13
C LYS A 303 20.30 -8.95 45.91
N THR A 304 20.14 -9.49 44.70
CA THR A 304 20.54 -8.80 43.46
C THR A 304 19.70 -7.55 43.23
N LEU A 305 18.43 -7.58 43.62
CA LEU A 305 17.52 -6.44 43.54
C LEU A 305 17.67 -5.45 44.70
N GLY A 306 18.52 -5.76 45.70
CA GLY A 306 18.68 -4.92 46.91
C GLY A 306 17.47 -4.96 47.85
N ALA A 307 16.58 -5.95 47.68
CA ALA A 307 15.45 -6.16 48.57
C ALA A 307 15.91 -6.74 49.92
N GLU A 308 15.12 -6.50 50.97
CA GLU A 308 15.38 -7.03 52.31
C GLU A 308 15.37 -8.57 52.32
N ASP A 309 16.18 -9.18 53.19
CA ASP A 309 16.18 -10.64 53.37
C ASP A 309 14.87 -11.07 54.04
N LYS A 310 14.12 -11.97 53.38
CA LYS A 310 12.81 -12.48 53.82
C LYS A 310 12.78 -14.00 53.94
N ARG A 311 13.94 -14.65 54.08
CA ARG A 311 14.05 -16.12 54.19
C ARG A 311 13.32 -16.71 55.39
N ASP A 312 12.99 -15.90 56.38
CA ASP A 312 12.15 -16.25 57.53
C ASP A 312 10.66 -16.45 57.18
N LEU A 313 10.22 -16.05 55.98
CA LEU A 313 8.85 -16.23 55.50
C LEU A 313 8.69 -17.52 54.68
N SER A 314 7.45 -17.98 54.50
CA SER A 314 7.15 -19.08 53.55
C SER A 314 7.49 -18.70 52.11
N PHE A 315 7.79 -19.66 51.23
CA PHE A 315 8.13 -19.38 49.82
C PHE A 315 7.08 -18.57 49.07
N GLU A 316 5.79 -18.79 49.34
CA GLU A 316 4.72 -18.00 48.75
C GLU A 316 4.80 -16.53 49.19
N GLN A 317 5.09 -16.29 50.47
CA GLN A 317 5.24 -14.95 51.02
C GLN A 317 6.53 -14.27 50.55
N GLN A 318 7.64 -15.01 50.46
CA GLN A 318 8.88 -14.52 49.86
C GLN A 318 8.64 -14.06 48.42
N GLY A 319 7.96 -14.88 47.61
CA GLY A 319 7.59 -14.53 46.24
C GLY A 319 6.70 -13.29 46.16
N LYS A 320 5.67 -13.18 47.00
CA LYS A 320 4.80 -11.99 47.05
C LYS A 320 5.56 -10.72 47.45
N ALA A 321 6.43 -10.80 48.45
CA ALA A 321 7.25 -9.69 48.88
C ALA A 321 8.19 -9.21 47.77
N LEU A 322 8.79 -10.15 47.03
CA LEU A 322 9.64 -9.85 45.89
C LEU A 322 8.87 -9.18 44.74
N THR A 323 7.68 -9.68 44.40
CA THR A 323 6.83 -9.05 43.38
C THR A 323 6.43 -7.63 43.79
N ALA A 324 5.98 -7.44 45.03
CA ALA A 324 5.61 -6.12 45.54
C ALA A 324 6.80 -5.13 45.53
N PHE A 325 8.00 -5.60 45.86
CA PHE A 325 9.21 -4.80 45.76
C PHE A 325 9.50 -4.37 44.31
N ILE A 326 9.44 -5.31 43.36
CA ILE A 326 9.66 -5.03 41.94
C ILE A 326 8.62 -4.03 41.41
N GLU A 327 7.35 -4.19 41.75
CA GLU A 327 6.28 -3.27 41.34
C GLU A 327 6.49 -1.85 41.88
N ALA A 328 6.91 -1.72 43.15
CA ALA A 328 7.23 -0.44 43.75
C ALA A 328 8.42 0.24 43.06
N GLU A 329 9.48 -0.50 42.77
CA GLU A 329 10.66 0.02 42.08
C GLU A 329 10.36 0.42 40.62
N MET A 330 9.57 -0.37 39.88
CA MET A 330 9.14 0.02 38.54
C MET A 330 8.31 1.31 38.55
N LYS A 331 7.37 1.43 39.49
CA LYS A 331 6.55 2.65 39.63
C LYS A 331 7.40 3.88 39.97
N ASN A 332 8.35 3.75 40.89
CA ASN A 332 9.27 4.84 41.24
C ASN A 332 10.12 5.26 40.03
N LYS A 333 10.57 4.29 39.22
CA LYS A 333 11.32 4.55 37.99
C LYS A 333 10.47 5.28 36.95
N ASP A 334 9.25 4.84 36.69
CA ASP A 334 8.33 5.50 35.75
C ASP A 334 8.04 6.95 36.19
N GLN A 335 7.83 7.18 37.49
CA GLN A 335 7.65 8.51 38.06
C GLN A 335 8.91 9.38 37.91
N SER A 336 10.09 8.81 38.13
CA SER A 336 11.37 9.51 37.94
C SER A 336 11.62 9.88 36.47
N GLU A 337 11.35 8.96 35.54
CA GLU A 337 11.48 9.21 34.10
C GLU A 337 10.51 10.30 33.63
N THR A 338 9.26 10.27 34.13
CA THR A 338 8.27 11.32 33.86
C THR A 338 8.73 12.67 34.39
N ALA A 339 9.18 12.74 35.65
CA ALA A 339 9.67 13.98 36.27
C ALA A 339 10.92 14.53 35.54
N GLN A 340 11.82 13.65 35.07
CA GLN A 340 12.98 14.06 34.27
C GLN A 340 12.56 14.62 32.90
N GLN A 341 11.54 14.06 32.26
CA GLN A 341 11.01 14.59 31.00
C GLN A 341 10.35 15.96 31.19
N GLU A 342 9.57 16.13 32.24
CA GLU A 342 8.97 17.43 32.59
C GLU A 342 10.04 18.48 32.89
N LEU A 343 11.05 18.14 33.70
CA LEU A 343 12.15 19.05 34.01
C LEU A 343 12.95 19.44 32.75
N ARG A 344 13.18 18.50 31.83
CA ARG A 344 13.83 18.80 30.54
C ARG A 344 13.01 19.74 29.67
N LYS A 345 11.68 19.60 29.69
CA LYS A 345 10.78 20.50 28.98
C LYS A 345 10.84 21.90 29.57
N GLU A 346 10.70 22.03 30.89
CA GLU A 346 10.78 23.31 31.60
C GLU A 346 12.13 24.01 31.36
N LEU A 347 13.23 23.26 31.40
CA LEU A 347 14.58 23.80 31.17
C LEU A 347 14.77 24.29 29.73
N LYS A 348 14.11 23.66 28.76
CA LYS A 348 14.09 24.12 27.36
C LYS A 348 13.26 25.40 27.20
N ASP A 349 12.11 25.48 27.85
CA ASP A 349 11.22 26.64 27.81
C ASP A 349 11.89 27.85 28.49
N GLN A 350 12.51 27.64 29.65
CA GLN A 350 13.29 28.66 30.37
C GLN A 350 14.48 29.16 29.54
N LYS A 351 15.19 28.26 28.86
CA LYS A 351 16.31 28.65 27.97
C LYS A 351 15.82 29.54 26.82
N SER A 352 14.71 29.17 26.19
CA SER A 352 14.11 29.95 25.09
C SER A 352 13.68 31.35 25.58
N TYR A 353 13.15 31.42 26.81
CA TYR A 353 12.79 32.69 27.43
C TYR A 353 14.01 33.57 27.77
N SER A 354 15.12 32.97 28.23
CA SER A 354 16.36 33.72 28.45
C SER A 354 16.96 34.26 27.15
N GLU A 355 16.91 33.49 26.05
CA GLU A 355 17.37 33.95 24.73
C GLU A 355 16.53 35.15 24.24
N LEU A 356 15.20 35.11 24.44
CA LEU A 356 14.31 36.25 24.14
C LEU A 356 14.63 37.49 24.99
N LEU A 357 14.92 37.29 26.27
CA LEU A 357 15.32 38.39 27.15
C LEU A 357 16.66 38.99 26.74
N GLU A 358 17.64 38.18 26.35
CA GLU A 358 18.93 38.65 25.82
C GLU A 358 18.74 39.47 24.53
N GLU A 359 17.90 39.01 23.61
CA GLU A 359 17.54 39.77 22.39
C GLU A 359 16.87 41.11 22.74
N LYS A 360 15.95 41.11 23.72
CA LYS A 360 15.28 42.32 24.18
C LYS A 360 16.23 43.29 24.88
N ILE A 361 17.16 42.79 25.69
CA ILE A 361 18.20 43.61 26.34
C ILE A 361 19.12 44.22 25.28
N SER A 362 19.53 43.44 24.28
CA SER A 362 20.38 43.91 23.18
C SER A 362 19.69 45.03 22.39
N SER A 363 18.42 44.84 22.00
CA SER A 363 17.65 45.87 21.28
C SER A 363 17.40 47.12 22.12
N LEU A 364 17.07 46.98 23.41
CA LEU A 364 16.93 48.13 24.31
C LEU A 364 18.26 48.88 24.50
N THR A 365 19.38 48.16 24.56
CA THR A 365 20.70 48.78 24.67
C THR A 365 21.06 49.55 23.42
N ALA A 366 20.77 49.00 22.23
CA ALA A 366 20.93 49.69 20.95
C ALA A 366 20.04 50.94 20.86
N ASN A 367 18.76 50.83 21.20
CA ASN A 367 17.84 51.97 21.24
C ASN A 367 18.31 53.06 22.22
N LEU A 368 18.86 52.67 23.38
CA LEU A 368 19.39 53.61 24.36
C LEU A 368 20.64 54.32 23.83
N ALA A 369 21.50 53.62 23.09
CA ALA A 369 22.63 54.22 22.40
C ALA A 369 22.17 55.23 21.33
N ASP A 370 21.17 54.88 20.52
CA ASP A 370 20.60 55.77 19.50
C ASP A 370 19.96 57.01 20.12
N VAL A 371 19.20 56.86 21.21
CA VAL A 371 18.62 58.00 21.95
C VAL A 371 19.72 58.89 22.54
N LYS A 372 20.79 58.31 23.09
CA LYS A 372 21.93 59.09 23.58
C LYS A 372 22.63 59.85 22.45
N GLN A 373 22.80 59.23 21.29
CA GLN A 373 23.40 59.87 20.12
C GLN A 373 22.51 61.00 19.61
N SER A 374 21.21 60.76 19.44
CA SER A 374 20.24 61.80 19.03
C SER A 374 20.17 62.96 20.02
N LEU A 375 20.28 62.69 21.32
CA LEU A 375 20.37 63.74 22.33
C LEU A 375 21.67 64.53 22.22
N ALA A 376 22.81 63.86 22.00
CA ALA A 376 24.08 64.52 21.77
C ALA A 376 24.04 65.40 20.50
N ASP A 377 23.49 64.88 19.40
CA ASP A 377 23.34 65.61 18.14
C ASP A 377 22.42 66.85 18.31
N SER A 378 21.32 66.71 19.07
CA SER A 378 20.42 67.83 19.38
C SER A 378 21.08 68.89 20.28
N LEU A 379 21.95 68.47 21.21
CA LEU A 379 22.73 69.39 22.03
C LEU A 379 23.76 70.15 21.18
N VAL A 380 24.44 69.47 20.26
CA VAL A 380 25.37 70.11 19.31
C VAL A 380 24.62 71.07 18.38
N GLU A 381 23.44 70.72 17.89
CA GLU A 381 22.60 71.60 17.06
C GLU A 381 22.14 72.83 17.87
N LYS A 382 21.77 72.65 19.13
CA LYS A 382 21.38 73.75 20.02
C LYS A 382 22.56 74.65 20.37
N GLU A 383 23.75 74.09 20.59
CA GLU A 383 25.00 74.83 20.79
C GLU A 383 25.41 75.61 19.54
N ALA A 384 25.30 75.01 18.36
CA ALA A 384 25.53 75.71 17.09
C ALA A 384 24.52 76.85 16.85
N ALA A 385 23.25 76.64 17.21
CA ALA A 385 22.22 77.69 17.14
C ALA A 385 22.47 78.82 18.14
N THR A 386 22.98 78.51 19.34
CA THR A 386 23.36 79.54 20.33
C THR A 386 24.61 80.29 19.90
N GLN A 387 25.62 79.61 19.33
CA GLN A 387 26.81 80.27 18.78
C GLN A 387 26.50 81.16 17.57
N ALA A 388 25.57 80.74 16.71
CA ALA A 388 25.09 81.59 15.61
C ALA A 388 24.30 82.82 16.10
N ALA A 389 23.57 82.70 17.22
CA ALA A 389 22.89 83.81 17.85
C ALA A 389 23.89 84.79 18.51
N THR A 390 24.91 84.29 19.22
CA THR A 390 25.94 85.13 19.82
C THR A 390 26.85 85.77 18.77
N ALA A 391 27.16 85.08 17.67
CA ALA A 391 27.92 85.66 16.55
C ALA A 391 27.13 86.78 15.83
N LYS A 392 25.79 86.66 15.75
CA LYS A 392 24.94 87.77 15.31
C LYS A 392 24.97 88.94 16.30
N GLU A 393 24.95 88.66 17.60
CA GLU A 393 25.03 89.69 18.64
C GLU A 393 26.40 90.41 18.64
N GLU A 394 27.51 89.68 18.51
CA GLU A 394 28.86 90.24 18.40
C GLU A 394 29.09 90.99 17.08
N ALA A 395 28.58 90.51 15.94
CA ALA A 395 28.63 91.28 14.70
C ALA A 395 27.86 92.60 14.80
N THR A 396 26.76 92.62 15.57
CA THR A 396 26.01 93.85 15.85
C THR A 396 26.79 94.78 16.79
N LYS A 397 27.54 94.23 17.75
CA LYS A 397 28.35 95.00 18.70
C LYS A 397 29.64 95.57 18.08
N ILE A 398 30.30 94.82 17.20
CA ILE A 398 31.50 95.27 16.46
C ILE A 398 31.13 96.37 15.45
N ALA A 399 29.94 96.32 14.84
CA ALA A 399 29.43 97.40 13.99
C ALA A 399 29.14 98.71 14.78
N LEU A 400 28.84 98.59 16.08
CA LEU A 400 28.64 99.72 16.99
C LEU A 400 29.98 100.31 17.49
N GLU A 401 31.01 99.48 17.69
CA GLU A 401 32.33 99.93 18.16
C GLU A 401 33.19 100.54 17.03
N ALA A 402 33.03 100.09 15.77
CA ALA A 402 33.65 100.72 14.60
C ALA A 402 33.14 102.15 14.31
N SER A 403 31.96 102.51 14.83
CA SER A 403 31.41 103.87 14.77
C SER A 403 32.07 104.82 15.78
N THR A 404 32.70 104.28 16.83
CA THR A 404 33.33 105.08 17.89
C THR A 404 34.82 105.38 17.67
N GLU A 405 35.54 104.59 16.87
CA GLU A 405 36.97 104.84 16.59
C GLU A 405 37.23 105.87 15.47
N GLU A 406 36.24 106.20 14.63
CA GLU A 406 36.36 107.25 13.61
C GLU A 406 36.26 108.68 14.18
N LYS A 407 36.07 108.84 15.49
CA LYS A 407 36.02 110.14 16.19
C LYS A 407 37.27 110.48 17.01
N ALA A 408 38.28 109.60 17.05
CA ALA A 408 39.50 109.79 17.85
C ALA A 408 40.78 110.05 17.02
N GLN A 409 40.62 110.35 15.71
CA GLN A 409 41.71 110.73 14.79
C GLN A 409 41.57 112.14 14.18
N SER A 410 40.93 113.08 14.89
CA SER A 410 41.12 114.52 14.66
C SER A 410 41.34 115.23 15.99
N GLU A 411 42.40 116.04 16.05
CA GLU A 411 42.83 116.89 17.19
C GLU A 411 43.80 116.26 18.20
N ALA A 412 44.93 115.78 17.68
CA ALA A 412 46.22 116.09 18.29
C ALA A 412 46.74 117.40 17.68
N GLU A 413 46.38 118.56 18.25
CA GLU A 413 47.06 119.83 17.93
C GLU A 413 46.86 120.88 19.05
N LYS A 414 47.70 120.83 20.09
CA LYS A 414 48.49 121.98 20.58
C LYS A 414 49.28 121.65 21.84
N THR A 415 50.57 121.54 21.59
CA THR A 415 51.71 121.92 22.44
C THR A 415 51.51 123.17 23.30
N ASP A 416 52.25 123.15 24.42
CA ASP A 416 52.94 124.28 25.04
C ASP A 416 52.12 125.42 25.66
N THR A 417 52.20 125.60 26.98
CA THR A 417 53.20 126.48 27.64
C THR A 417 52.83 126.82 29.09
N VAL A 418 53.86 126.80 29.96
CA VAL A 418 54.21 127.81 31.00
C VAL A 418 53.23 127.95 32.20
N SER A 419 53.60 127.49 33.40
CA SER A 419 54.44 128.15 34.42
C SER A 419 53.76 129.28 35.20
N ALA A 420 53.98 129.24 36.52
CA ALA A 420 53.93 130.31 37.52
C ALA A 420 52.63 130.54 38.33
N GLU A 421 52.90 130.69 39.64
CA GLU A 421 52.09 131.08 40.82
C GLU A 421 51.09 130.10 41.44
#